data_AF-A0A804L5K5-F1
#
_entry.id   AF-A0A804L5K5-F1
#
_cell.length_a   1.000
_cell.length_b   1.000
_cell.length_c   1.000
_cell.angle_alpha   90.00
_cell.angle_beta   90.00
_cell.angle_gamma   90.00
#
_symmetry.space_group_name_H-M   'P 1'
#
loop_
_entity.id
_entity.type
_entity.pdbx_description
1 polymer ?
#
loop_
_entity_poly.entity_id
_entity_poly.type
_entity_poly.pdbx_seq_one_letter_code
_entity_poly.pdbx_strand_id
1 'polypeptide(L)'
;MSSFSFPERPAAEIIGALAQVGIAALKPEDLANPSADLVCTLYSYFLAFADPLGEESDIQIAFSALEFLDNPDHHVDAIRTFNLYRKIKGMLASIRFGNFNLRDLIKPDTKRTLQILSTIVNFIYYREEKLNMLQPIVDQFPAYEERRADLEAKIAEVFSSSFASTLIWL
;
A
#
# COMPACT_ATOMS: atom_id res chain seq x y z
N MET A 1 31.10 4.16 7.34
CA MET A 1 29.77 3.77 6.83
C MET A 1 28.85 4.97 7.03
N SER A 2 28.58 5.75 5.98
CA SER A 2 27.59 6.82 6.04
C SER A 2 26.22 6.20 6.28
N SER A 3 25.64 6.37 7.46
CA SER A 3 24.26 5.94 7.71
C SER A 3 23.36 6.78 6.80
N PHE A 4 22.70 6.14 5.84
CA PHE A 4 21.62 6.78 5.10
C PHE A 4 20.52 7.10 6.11
N SER A 5 20.38 8.38 6.43
CA SER A 5 19.34 8.90 7.31
C SER A 5 18.47 9.82 6.49
N PHE A 6 17.17 9.57 6.50
CA PHE A 6 16.21 10.53 5.98
C PHE A 6 16.17 11.76 6.90
N PRO A 7 15.87 12.97 6.38
CA PRO A 7 15.68 14.13 7.23
C PRO A 7 14.48 13.89 8.16
N GLU A 8 14.68 14.13 9.45
CA GLU A 8 13.58 14.17 10.41
C GLU A 8 12.66 15.34 10.04
N ARG A 9 11.36 15.08 9.91
CA ARG A 9 10.36 16.11 9.59
C ARG A 9 9.65 16.57 10.87
N PRO A 10 9.31 17.86 10.98
CA PRO A 10 8.53 18.37 12.09
C PRO A 10 7.14 17.70 12.11
N ALA A 11 6.60 17.49 13.31
CA ALA A 11 5.31 16.82 13.50
C ALA A 11 4.17 17.43 12.67
N ALA A 12 4.13 18.76 12.56
CA ALA A 12 3.13 19.46 11.75
C ALA A 12 3.16 19.07 10.26
N GLU A 13 4.36 18.87 9.72
CA GLU A 13 4.53 18.45 8.32
C GLU A 13 4.10 16.99 8.13
N ILE A 14 4.46 16.12 9.07
CA ILE A 14 4.01 14.71 9.07
C ILE A 14 2.49 14.64 9.07
N ILE A 15 1.85 15.40 9.96
CA ILE A 15 0.39 15.46 10.09
C ILE A 15 -0.25 15.92 8.76
N GLY A 16 0.28 17.01 8.18
CA GLY A 16 -0.22 17.54 6.91
C GLY A 16 -0.11 16.52 5.78
N ALA A 17 1.05 15.87 5.66
CA ALA A 17 1.29 14.86 4.61
C ALA A 17 0.35 13.65 4.74
N LEU A 18 0.19 13.11 5.95
CA LEU A 18 -0.70 11.96 6.20
C LEU A 18 -2.17 12.30 5.93
N ALA A 19 -2.60 13.52 6.27
CA ALA A 19 -3.96 13.98 6.01
C ALA A 19 -4.21 14.18 4.50
N GLN A 20 -3.25 14.74 3.78
CA GLN A 20 -3.36 15.01 2.33
C GLN A 20 -3.63 13.74 1.53
N VAL A 21 -3.01 12.61 1.89
CA VAL A 21 -3.21 11.32 1.21
C VAL A 21 -4.28 10.44 1.85
N GLY A 22 -5.01 10.97 2.84
CA GLY A 22 -6.11 10.26 3.50
C GLY A 22 -5.70 9.11 4.43
N ILE A 23 -4.44 9.05 4.86
CA ILE A 23 -3.99 8.01 5.81
C ILE A 23 -4.51 8.30 7.22
N ALA A 24 -4.39 9.54 7.70
CA ALA A 24 -4.87 9.92 9.03
C ALA A 24 -5.04 11.43 9.21
N ALA A 25 -6.06 11.83 9.97
CA ALA A 25 -6.25 13.20 10.43
C ALA A 25 -5.82 13.30 11.90
N LEU A 26 -4.57 13.69 12.13
CA LEU A 26 -3.95 13.74 13.46
C LEU A 26 -3.89 15.15 14.02
N LYS A 27 -3.82 15.25 15.36
CA LYS A 27 -3.46 16.47 16.08
C LYS A 27 -2.00 16.41 16.54
N PRO A 28 -1.36 17.57 16.81
CA PRO A 28 0.01 17.60 17.33
C PRO A 28 0.22 16.80 18.62
N GLU A 29 -0.79 16.78 19.50
CA GLU A 29 -0.78 16.03 20.77
C GLU A 29 -0.69 14.50 20.57
N ASP A 30 -1.26 13.97 19.49
CA ASP A 30 -1.24 12.54 19.17
C ASP A 30 0.20 12.05 18.91
N LEU A 31 1.02 12.90 18.31
CA LEU A 31 2.44 12.59 18.04
C LEU A 31 3.36 12.95 19.21
N ALA A 32 2.93 13.79 20.15
CA ALA A 32 3.73 14.15 21.32
C ALA A 32 3.86 12.97 22.31
N ASN A 33 2.79 12.18 22.46
CA ASN A 33 2.76 10.98 23.28
C ASN A 33 1.99 9.85 22.56
N PRO A 34 2.60 9.20 21.56
CA PRO A 34 1.91 8.23 20.73
C PRO A 34 1.52 7.00 21.56
N SER A 35 0.27 6.57 21.47
CA SER A 35 -0.18 5.31 22.06
C SER A 35 0.13 4.13 21.13
N ALA A 36 0.21 2.92 21.69
CA ALA A 36 0.37 1.69 20.91
C ALA A 36 -0.76 1.53 19.89
N ASP A 37 -2.00 1.81 20.31
CA ASP A 37 -3.20 1.74 19.47
C ASP A 37 -3.13 2.71 18.28
N LEU A 38 -2.72 3.96 18.54
CA LEU A 38 -2.52 4.96 17.50
C LEU A 38 -1.48 4.50 16.47
N VAL A 39 -0.32 4.03 16.92
CA VAL A 39 0.77 3.61 16.03
C VAL A 39 0.39 2.37 15.22
N CYS A 40 -0.29 1.40 15.84
CA CYS A 40 -0.83 0.24 15.14
C CYS A 40 -1.83 0.64 14.05
N THR A 41 -2.72 1.58 14.36
CA THR A 41 -3.72 2.10 13.42
C THR A 41 -3.05 2.82 12.25
N LEU A 42 -2.10 3.72 12.53
CA LEU A 42 -1.35 4.46 11.51
C LEU A 42 -0.59 3.53 10.55
N TYR A 43 0.08 2.51 11.09
CA TYR A 43 0.83 1.58 10.24
C TYR A 43 -0.09 0.66 9.44
N SER A 44 -1.27 0.33 9.96
CA SER A 44 -2.28 -0.42 9.19
C SER A 44 -2.79 0.40 8.01
N TYR A 45 -3.16 1.67 8.24
CA TYR A 45 -3.59 2.57 7.17
C TYR A 45 -2.49 2.85 6.15
N PHE A 46 -1.24 2.98 6.61
CA PHE A 46 -0.11 3.10 5.69
C PHE A 46 0.08 1.85 4.83
N LEU A 47 -0.06 0.65 5.39
CA LEU A 47 0.02 -0.60 4.61
C LEU A 47 -1.10 -0.67 3.57
N ALA A 48 -2.35 -0.33 3.93
CA ALA A 48 -3.46 -0.28 3.00
C ALA A 48 -3.25 0.76 1.88
N PHE A 49 -2.65 1.91 2.19
CA PHE A 49 -2.25 2.91 1.21
C PHE A 49 -1.15 2.40 0.26
N ALA A 50 -0.16 1.69 0.80
CA ALA A 50 1.00 1.21 0.04
C ALA A 50 0.64 0.04 -0.89
N ASP A 51 -0.24 -0.86 -0.45
CA ASP A 51 -0.71 -2.02 -1.20
C ASP A 51 -2.23 -2.22 -1.05
N PRO A 52 -3.05 -1.50 -1.83
CA PRO A 52 -4.50 -1.58 -1.76
C PRO A 52 -5.08 -2.95 -2.15
N LEU A 53 -4.30 -3.80 -2.83
CA LEU A 53 -4.74 -5.11 -3.33
C LEU A 53 -4.27 -6.27 -2.43
N GLY A 54 -3.32 -6.02 -1.51
CA GLY A 54 -2.69 -7.05 -0.68
C GLY A 54 -3.59 -7.64 0.42
N GLU A 55 -4.62 -6.92 0.87
CA GLU A 55 -5.45 -7.31 2.03
C GLU A 55 -6.16 -8.66 1.85
N GLU A 56 -6.71 -8.94 0.67
CA GLU A 56 -7.48 -10.16 0.40
C GLU A 56 -6.64 -11.44 0.54
N SER A 57 -5.39 -11.39 0.06
CA SER A 57 -4.46 -12.54 0.09
C SER A 57 -3.98 -12.87 1.50
N ASP A 58 -3.75 -11.86 2.33
CA ASP A 58 -3.24 -12.04 3.68
C ASP A 58 -4.32 -12.55 4.65
N ILE A 59 -5.58 -12.18 4.43
CA ILE A 59 -6.71 -12.64 5.23
C ILE A 59 -6.87 -14.16 5.10
N GLN A 60 -6.82 -14.69 3.88
CA GLN A 60 -6.92 -16.14 3.63
C GLN A 60 -5.80 -16.93 4.31
N ILE A 61 -4.56 -16.43 4.23
CA ILE A 61 -3.41 -17.10 4.86
C ILE A 61 -3.54 -17.05 6.40
N ALA A 62 -3.97 -15.92 6.97
CA ALA A 62 -4.13 -15.77 8.41
C ALA A 62 -5.23 -16.69 8.96
N PHE A 63 -6.36 -16.84 8.27
CA PHE A 63 -7.43 -17.77 8.68
C PHE A 63 -6.97 -19.22 8.68
N SER A 64 -6.24 -19.66 7.63
CA SER A 64 -5.74 -21.03 7.55
C SER A 64 -4.72 -21.37 8.65
N ALA A 65 -3.92 -20.40 9.10
CA ALA A 65 -2.94 -20.61 10.17
C ALA A 65 -3.57 -20.71 11.57
N LEU A 66 -4.75 -20.10 11.78
CA LEU A 66 -5.47 -20.13 13.06
C LEU A 66 -6.03 -21.52 13.38
N GLU A 67 -6.33 -22.33 12.36
CA GLU A 67 -6.85 -23.70 12.52
C GLU A 67 -5.86 -24.67 13.19
N PHE A 68 -4.57 -24.31 13.23
CA PHE A 68 -3.51 -25.15 13.81
C PHE A 68 -3.15 -24.78 15.26
N LEU A 69 -3.84 -23.81 15.87
CA LEU A 69 -3.55 -23.37 17.25
C LEU A 69 -4.48 -24.02 18.26
N ASP A 70 -3.91 -24.64 19.28
CA ASP A 70 -4.65 -25.05 20.47
C ASP A 70 -5.08 -23.79 21.26
N ASN A 71 -6.35 -23.37 21.10
CA ASN A 71 -6.99 -22.16 21.68
C ASN A 71 -6.78 -20.84 20.91
N PRO A 72 -7.32 -20.72 19.68
CA PRO A 72 -7.14 -19.53 18.85
C PRO A 72 -7.70 -18.25 19.50
N ASP A 73 -8.81 -18.36 20.24
CA ASP A 73 -9.51 -17.22 20.87
C ASP A 73 -8.65 -16.47 21.92
N HIS A 74 -7.74 -17.16 22.60
CA HIS A 74 -6.85 -16.55 23.60
C HIS A 74 -5.61 -15.88 22.97
N HIS A 75 -5.36 -16.13 21.68
CA HIS A 75 -4.17 -15.65 20.98
C HIS A 75 -4.45 -14.66 19.85
N VAL A 76 -5.72 -14.35 19.59
CA VAL A 76 -6.14 -13.50 18.46
C VAL A 76 -5.41 -12.15 18.44
N ASP A 77 -5.33 -11.45 19.57
CA ASP A 77 -4.71 -10.11 19.62
C ASP A 77 -3.18 -10.16 19.46
N ALA A 78 -2.54 -11.18 20.01
CA ALA A 78 -1.11 -11.42 19.82
C ALA A 78 -0.81 -11.70 18.33
N ILE A 79 -1.62 -12.54 17.69
CA ILE A 79 -1.49 -12.91 16.27
C ILE A 79 -1.69 -11.68 15.39
N ARG A 80 -2.72 -10.86 15.63
CA ARG A 80 -2.95 -9.59 14.92
C ARG A 80 -1.73 -8.67 15.04
N THR A 81 -1.21 -8.50 16.24
CA THR A 81 -0.04 -7.64 16.51
C THR A 81 1.21 -8.16 15.79
N PHE A 82 1.47 -9.47 15.84
CA PHE A 82 2.62 -10.08 15.16
C PHE A 82 2.49 -10.04 13.63
N ASN A 83 1.27 -10.20 13.10
CA ASN A 83 1.01 -10.07 11.67
C ASN A 83 1.27 -8.64 11.21
N LEU A 84 0.75 -7.64 11.92
CA LEU A 84 1.03 -6.24 11.65
C LEU A 84 2.54 -5.97 11.71
N TYR A 85 3.21 -6.42 12.77
CA TYR A 85 4.67 -6.31 12.94
C TYR A 85 5.43 -6.86 11.74
N ARG A 86 5.10 -8.08 11.30
CA ARG A 86 5.77 -8.71 10.15
C ARG A 86 5.59 -7.89 8.88
N LYS A 87 4.36 -7.44 8.59
CA LYS A 87 4.03 -6.67 7.39
C LYS A 87 4.73 -5.30 7.38
N ILE A 88 4.55 -4.52 8.44
CA ILE A 88 5.14 -3.18 8.51
C ILE A 88 6.67 -3.25 8.54
N LYS A 89 7.27 -4.26 9.19
CA LYS A 89 8.72 -4.45 9.16
C LYS A 89 9.24 -4.71 7.74
N GLY A 90 8.54 -5.56 6.98
CA GLY A 90 8.88 -5.83 5.57
C GLY A 90 8.76 -4.58 4.71
N MET A 91 7.65 -3.84 4.87
CA MET A 91 7.42 -2.59 4.15
C MET A 91 8.44 -1.51 4.50
N LEU A 92 8.72 -1.29 5.78
CA LEU A 92 9.73 -0.32 6.22
C LEU A 92 11.13 -0.69 5.72
N ALA A 93 11.48 -1.97 5.72
CA ALA A 93 12.75 -2.43 5.17
C ALA A 93 12.87 -2.16 3.65
N SER A 94 11.78 -2.32 2.88
CA SER A 94 11.77 -2.04 1.44
C SER A 94 12.01 -0.55 1.14
N ILE A 95 11.56 0.33 2.04
CA ILE A 95 11.79 1.79 1.96
C ILE A 95 13.01 2.26 2.78
N ARG A 96 13.96 1.34 3.05
CA ARG A 96 15.27 1.59 3.69
C ARG A 96 15.25 1.94 5.19
N PHE A 97 14.18 1.60 5.90
CA PHE A 97 14.13 1.62 7.37
C PHE A 97 14.24 0.20 7.95
N GLY A 98 15.48 -0.25 8.20
CA GLY A 98 15.76 -1.65 8.53
C GLY A 98 15.73 -2.03 10.02
N ASN A 99 15.69 -1.06 10.94
CA ASN A 99 15.84 -1.32 12.37
C ASN A 99 14.49 -1.37 13.13
N PHE A 100 13.35 -1.51 12.44
CA PHE A 100 12.04 -1.63 13.06
C PHE A 100 11.93 -2.90 13.92
N ASN A 101 11.39 -2.75 15.12
CA ASN A 101 11.28 -3.83 16.11
C ASN A 101 9.94 -3.77 16.85
N LEU A 102 9.61 -4.83 17.59
CA LEU A 102 8.29 -4.99 18.22
C LEU A 102 7.98 -3.90 19.27
N ARG A 103 8.99 -3.31 19.92
CA ARG A 103 8.80 -2.22 20.88
C ARG A 103 8.18 -0.99 20.21
N ASP A 104 8.43 -0.79 18.92
CA ASP A 104 7.92 0.35 18.16
C ASP A 104 6.39 0.29 17.97
N LEU A 105 5.79 -0.88 18.20
CA LEU A 105 4.35 -1.08 18.23
C LEU A 105 3.80 -1.06 19.65
N ILE A 106 4.40 -1.86 20.55
CA ILE A 106 3.82 -2.12 21.88
C ILE A 106 4.10 -0.99 22.86
N LYS A 107 5.26 -0.34 22.75
CA LYS A 107 5.70 0.74 23.64
C LYS A 107 6.42 1.81 22.82
N PRO A 108 5.67 2.52 21.96
CA PRO A 108 6.25 3.52 21.06
C PRO A 108 6.95 4.63 21.84
N ASP A 109 8.06 5.09 21.29
CA ASP A 109 8.81 6.25 21.78
C ASP A 109 8.58 7.42 20.83
N THR A 110 8.27 8.60 21.36
CA THR A 110 7.93 9.79 20.56
C THR A 110 8.95 10.09 19.48
N LYS A 111 10.24 10.14 19.83
CA LYS A 111 11.30 10.47 18.86
C LYS A 111 11.38 9.40 17.78
N ARG A 112 11.33 8.13 18.18
CA ARG A 112 11.44 7.00 17.26
C ARG A 112 10.22 6.90 16.33
N THR A 113 9.02 7.15 16.83
CA THR A 113 7.80 7.22 16.02
C THR A 113 7.92 8.31 14.96
N LEU A 114 8.40 9.50 15.33
CA LEU A 114 8.61 10.59 14.37
C LEU A 114 9.64 10.22 13.28
N GLN A 115 10.70 9.48 13.61
CA GLN A 115 11.67 9.00 12.62
C GLN A 115 11.03 8.00 11.63
N ILE A 116 10.23 7.08 12.13
CA ILE A 116 9.51 6.10 11.29
C ILE A 116 8.52 6.84 10.38
N LEU A 117 7.71 7.75 10.94
CA LEU A 117 6.75 8.54 10.18
C LEU A 117 7.42 9.46 9.16
N SER A 118 8.58 10.04 9.47
CA SER A 118 9.37 10.83 8.50
C SER A 118 9.80 9.98 7.30
N THR A 119 10.18 8.72 7.54
CA THR A 119 10.51 7.75 6.49
C THR A 119 9.28 7.44 5.63
N ILE A 120 8.14 7.18 6.27
CA ILE A 120 6.86 6.92 5.59
C ILE A 120 6.47 8.11 4.71
N VAL A 121 6.51 9.33 5.24
CA VAL A 121 6.19 10.56 4.50
C VAL A 121 7.14 10.74 3.32
N ASN A 122 8.43 10.46 3.49
CA ASN A 122 9.38 10.51 2.38
C ASN A 122 9.03 9.51 1.26
N PHE A 123 8.60 8.30 1.62
CA PHE A 123 8.11 7.33 0.63
C PHE A 123 6.83 7.79 -0.06
N ILE A 124 5.88 8.39 0.68
CA ILE A 124 4.63 8.93 0.11
C ILE A 124 4.94 9.95 -1.00
N TYR A 125 5.81 10.93 -0.72
CA TYR A 125 6.21 11.92 -1.73
C TYR A 125 6.95 11.30 -2.91
N TYR A 126 7.86 10.35 -2.66
CA TYR A 126 8.54 9.63 -3.74
C TYR A 126 7.54 8.88 -4.63
N ARG A 127 6.58 8.17 -4.04
CA ARG A 127 5.54 7.45 -4.75
C ARG A 127 4.70 8.39 -5.61
N GLU A 128 4.26 9.51 -5.05
CA GLU A 128 3.48 10.53 -5.76
C GLU A 128 4.26 11.11 -6.95
N GLU A 129 5.53 11.48 -6.75
CA GLU A 129 6.41 11.94 -7.82
C GLU A 129 6.51 10.92 -8.96
N LYS A 130 6.71 9.63 -8.62
CA LYS A 130 6.81 8.56 -9.64
C LYS A 130 5.49 8.29 -10.34
N LEU A 131 4.36 8.33 -9.64
CA LEU A 131 3.05 8.19 -10.29
C LEU A 131 2.77 9.35 -11.24
N ASN A 132 3.08 10.58 -10.84
CA ASN A 132 2.95 11.75 -11.70
C ASN A 132 3.84 11.65 -12.97
N MET A 133 5.04 11.09 -12.85
CA MET A 133 5.90 10.81 -14.01
C MET A 133 5.31 9.75 -14.96
N LEU A 134 4.53 8.79 -14.43
CA LEU A 134 3.88 7.75 -15.22
C LEU A 134 2.53 8.17 -15.78
N GLN A 135 1.93 9.25 -15.27
CA GLN A 135 0.62 9.75 -15.70
C GLN A 135 0.48 9.89 -17.22
N PRO A 136 1.47 10.43 -17.97
CA PRO A 136 1.35 10.54 -19.43
C PRO A 136 1.27 9.19 -20.15
N ILE A 137 1.76 8.11 -19.55
CA ILE A 137 1.61 6.75 -20.09
C ILE A 137 0.21 6.24 -19.78
N VAL A 138 -0.28 6.48 -18.57
CA VAL A 138 -1.63 6.10 -18.15
C VAL A 138 -2.69 6.77 -19.01
N ASP A 139 -2.51 8.06 -19.32
CA ASP A 139 -3.42 8.85 -20.14
C ASP A 139 -3.53 8.35 -21.60
N GLN A 140 -2.56 7.55 -22.07
CA GLN A 140 -2.62 6.94 -23.40
C GLN A 140 -3.45 5.65 -23.43
N PHE A 141 -3.69 4.98 -22.29
CA PHE A 141 -4.41 3.71 -22.26
C PHE A 141 -5.82 3.77 -22.88
N PRO A 142 -6.66 4.79 -22.62
CA PRO A 142 -7.98 4.89 -23.24
C PRO A 142 -7.93 4.88 -24.77
N ALA A 143 -6.96 5.59 -25.36
CA ALA A 143 -6.79 5.63 -26.82
C ALA A 143 -6.33 4.28 -27.38
N TYR A 144 -5.49 3.55 -26.64
CA TYR A 144 -5.10 2.18 -27.03
C TYR A 144 -6.27 1.19 -26.93
N GLU A 145 -7.10 1.30 -25.89
CA GLU A 145 -8.33 0.49 -25.73
C GLU A 145 -9.33 0.75 -26.88
N GLU A 146 -9.58 2.02 -27.21
CA GLU A 146 -10.47 2.41 -28.33
C GLU A 146 -9.93 1.87 -29.66
N ARG A 147 -8.63 2.05 -29.91
CA ARG A 147 -8.01 1.54 -31.14
C ARG A 147 -8.00 0.02 -31.22
N ARG A 148 -7.89 -0.68 -30.09
CA ARG A 148 -8.01 -2.14 -30.03
C ARG A 148 -9.43 -2.56 -30.41
N ALA A 149 -10.45 -1.93 -29.83
CA ALA A 149 -11.85 -2.20 -30.14
C ALA A 149 -12.20 -1.95 -31.62
N ASP A 150 -11.70 -0.86 -32.21
CA ASP A 150 -11.87 -0.55 -33.64
C ASP A 150 -11.27 -1.63 -34.55
N LEU A 151 -10.09 -2.12 -34.20
CA LEU A 151 -9.41 -3.16 -34.97
C LEU A 151 -10.15 -4.50 -34.84
N GLU A 152 -10.61 -4.85 -33.64
CA GLU A 152 -11.42 -6.05 -33.41
C GLU A 152 -12.75 -6.01 -34.20
N ALA A 153 -13.42 -4.86 -34.26
CA ALA A 153 -14.62 -4.66 -35.06
C ALA A 153 -14.35 -4.85 -36.56
N LYS A 154 -13.26 -4.27 -37.08
CA LYS A 154 -12.85 -4.45 -38.48
C LYS A 154 -12.52 -5.91 -38.80
N ILE A 155 -11.85 -6.60 -37.89
CA ILE A 155 -11.55 -8.02 -38.04
C ILE A 155 -12.86 -8.83 -38.14
N ALA A 156 -13.82 -8.59 -37.25
CA ALA A 156 -15.12 -9.26 -37.25
C ALA A 156 -15.90 -9.01 -38.56
N GLU A 157 -15.89 -7.78 -39.06
CA GLU A 157 -16.53 -7.41 -40.34
C GLU A 157 -15.93 -8.19 -41.53
N VAL A 158 -14.59 -8.24 -41.63
CA VAL A 158 -13.89 -8.98 -42.69
C VAL A 158 -14.20 -10.48 -42.62
N PHE A 159 -14.21 -11.06 -41.42
CA PHE A 159 -14.61 -12.46 -41.26
C PHE A 159 -16.06 -12.70 -41.71
N SER A 160 -17.00 -11.84 -41.30
CA SER A 160 -18.42 -11.99 -41.67
C SER A 160 -18.67 -11.87 -43.19
N SER A 161 -17.99 -10.94 -43.86
CA SER A 161 -18.11 -10.72 -45.31
C SER A 161 -17.43 -11.81 -46.15
N SER A 162 -16.33 -12.38 -45.66
CA SER A 162 -15.69 -13.54 -46.28
C SER A 162 -16.56 -14.80 -46.21
N PHE A 163 -17.24 -15.05 -45.09
CA PHE A 163 -18.17 -16.18 -44.96
C PHE A 163 -19.43 -16.00 -45.83
N ALA A 164 -19.98 -14.79 -45.92
CA ALA A 164 -21.11 -14.49 -46.82
C ALA A 164 -20.75 -14.68 -48.30
N SER A 165 -19.55 -14.30 -48.71
CA SER A 165 -19.08 -14.46 -50.10
C SER A 165 -18.82 -15.92 -50.49
N THR A 166 -18.54 -16.79 -49.52
CA THR A 166 -18.29 -18.22 -49.76
C THR A 166 -19.59 -19.02 -49.91
N LEU A 167 -20.67 -18.57 -49.28
CA LEU A 167 -22.01 -19.19 -49.37
C LEU A 167 -22.78 -18.82 -50.65
N ILE A 168 -22.39 -17.75 -51.35
CA ILE A 168 -23.04 -17.32 -52.61
C ILE A 168 -22.59 -18.18 -53.82
N TRP A 169 -21.53 -18.99 -53.66
CA TRP A 169 -20.99 -19.88 -54.70
C TRP A 169 -21.29 -21.38 -54.48
N LEU A 170 -22.18 -21.72 -53.54
CA LEU A 170 -22.75 -23.07 -53.34
C LEU A 170 -24.25 -23.04 -53.68
#